data_AF-A0A7G9T4H6-F1
#
_entry.id   AF-A0A7G9T4H6-F1
#
_cell.length_a   1.000
_cell.length_b   1.000
_cell.length_c   1.000
_cell.angle_alpha   90.00
_cell.angle_beta   90.00
_cell.angle_gamma   90.00
#
_symmetry.space_group_name_H-M   'P 1'
#
loop_
_entity.id
_entity.type
_entity.pdbx_description
1 polymer ?
#
loop_
_entity_poly.entity_id
_entity_poly.type
_entity_poly.pdbx_seq_one_letter_code
_entity_poly.pdbx_strand_id
1 'polypeptide(L)'
;MAIRYRNVLELYFSGRLSMLIALREVELGIKDSVDENVGGSRTQFKYNKPAEDTMIAIDEDKDLTLMKHQKRVLDFVASNWSDEKVSALREHYGFRRATWTMIAMQHSMTESGIRFWRDGFIKEIEEFNLLGETKYELDKRKTLNFIEQMATESDLREIKRKVEERMKLSN
;
A
#
# COMPACT_ATOMS: atom_id res chain seq x y z
N MET A 1 -14.14 1.39 2.39
CA MET A 1 -12.97 0.54 2.67
C MET A 1 -12.43 -0.20 1.46
N ALA A 2 -13.21 -1.08 0.82
CA ALA A 2 -12.71 -1.99 -0.22
C ALA A 2 -12.09 -1.33 -1.46
N ILE A 3 -12.62 -0.18 -1.90
CA ILE A 3 -12.13 0.51 -3.11
C ILE A 3 -10.67 0.97 -2.94
N ARG A 4 -10.31 1.45 -1.75
CA ARG A 4 -8.98 1.99 -1.44
C ARG A 4 -7.87 0.95 -1.60
N TYR A 5 -8.12 -0.26 -1.09
CA TYR A 5 -7.13 -1.34 -1.12
C TYR A 5 -7.17 -2.16 -2.40
N ARG A 6 -8.18 -1.95 -3.25
CA ARG A 6 -8.40 -2.71 -4.49
C ARG A 6 -7.13 -2.84 -5.32
N ASN A 7 -6.47 -1.73 -5.65
CA ASN A 7 -5.33 -1.75 -6.56
C ASN A 7 -4.17 -2.60 -6.02
N VAL A 8 -3.84 -2.43 -4.73
CA VAL A 8 -2.75 -3.18 -4.09
C VAL A 8 -3.10 -4.68 -3.98
N LEU A 9 -4.34 -5.01 -3.62
CA LEU A 9 -4.82 -6.39 -3.58
C LEU A 9 -4.81 -7.04 -4.97
N GLU A 10 -5.22 -6.31 -6.00
CA GLU A 10 -5.16 -6.79 -7.38
C GLU A 10 -3.73 -7.05 -7.83
N LEU A 11 -2.77 -6.16 -7.52
CA LEU A 11 -1.36 -6.36 -7.83
C LEU A 11 -0.80 -7.58 -7.08
N TYR A 12 -1.12 -7.73 -5.81
CA TYR A 12 -0.67 -8.84 -4.98
C TYR A 12 -1.20 -10.20 -5.45
N PHE A 13 -2.53 -10.35 -5.55
CA PHE A 13 -3.16 -11.63 -5.90
C PHE A 13 -2.96 -12.04 -7.36
N SER A 14 -2.64 -11.09 -8.25
CA SER A 14 -2.19 -11.40 -9.62
C SER A 14 -0.68 -11.67 -9.71
N GLY A 15 0.09 -11.56 -8.62
CA GLY A 15 1.55 -11.72 -8.63
C GLY A 15 2.32 -10.55 -9.28
N ARG A 16 1.61 -9.56 -9.85
CA ARG A 16 2.21 -8.38 -10.47
C ARG A 16 3.00 -7.53 -9.48
N LEU A 17 2.61 -7.51 -8.20
CA LEU A 17 3.36 -6.78 -7.17
C LEU A 17 4.82 -7.28 -7.08
N SER A 18 5.03 -8.59 -7.05
CA SER A 18 6.37 -9.18 -7.03
C SER A 18 7.16 -8.86 -8.31
N MET A 19 6.48 -8.86 -9.47
CA MET A 19 7.11 -8.49 -10.75
C MET A 19 7.53 -7.02 -10.76
N LEU A 20 6.71 -6.11 -10.23
CA LEU A 20 7.03 -4.69 -10.15
C LEU A 20 8.22 -4.42 -9.22
N ILE A 21 8.29 -5.12 -8.08
CA ILE A 21 9.45 -5.06 -7.18
C ILE A 21 10.71 -5.50 -7.92
N ALA A 22 10.69 -6.68 -8.55
CA ALA A 22 11.85 -7.21 -9.26
C ALA A 22 12.28 -6.33 -10.44
N LEU A 23 11.34 -5.80 -11.22
CA LEU A 23 11.62 -4.86 -12.30
C LEU A 23 12.29 -3.60 -11.76
N ARG A 24 11.78 -3.04 -10.67
CA ARG A 24 12.32 -1.83 -10.07
C ARG A 24 13.72 -2.04 -9.50
N GLU A 25 13.98 -3.18 -8.87
CA GLU A 25 15.33 -3.56 -8.41
C GLU A 25 16.32 -3.65 -9.57
N VAL A 26 15.90 -4.23 -10.71
CA VAL A 26 16.72 -4.28 -11.92
C VAL A 26 16.97 -2.89 -12.49
N GLU A 27 15.95 -2.03 -12.58
CA GLU A 27 16.09 -0.65 -13.05
C GLU A 27 17.09 0.15 -12.21
N LEU A 28 17.01 0.05 -10.88
CA LEU A 28 17.93 0.72 -9.97
C LEU A 28 19.35 0.16 -10.11
N GLY A 29 19.51 -1.16 -10.22
CA GLY A 29 20.82 -1.80 -10.44
C GLY A 29 21.46 -1.46 -11.80
N ILE A 30 20.66 -1.26 -12.85
CA ILE A 30 21.16 -0.81 -14.18
C ILE A 30 21.64 0.64 -14.10
N LYS A 31 20.97 1.50 -13.33
CA LYS A 31 21.28 2.93 -13.24
C LYS A 31 22.69 3.21 -12.69
N ASP A 32 23.22 2.33 -11.85
CA ASP A 32 24.60 2.42 -11.32
C ASP A 32 25.66 1.81 -12.25
N SER A 33 25.25 1.14 -13.33
CA SER A 33 26.16 0.45 -14.26
C SER A 33 26.56 1.26 -15.50
N VAL A 34 25.95 2.44 -15.72
CA VAL A 34 26.28 3.33 -16.85
C VAL A 34 27.39 4.29 -16.42
N ASP A 35 28.60 3.75 -16.26
CA ASP A 35 29.84 4.54 -16.23
C ASP A 35 30.22 4.92 -17.67
N GLU A 36 29.62 5.98 -18.20
CA GLU A 36 30.05 6.64 -19.45
C GLU A 36 31.34 7.47 -19.24
N ASN A 37 32.35 6.92 -18.53
CA ASN A 37 33.67 7.55 -18.46
C ASN A 37 34.54 7.17 -19.66
N VAL A 38 34.10 7.57 -20.85
CA VAL A 38 34.93 7.67 -22.06
C VAL A 38 35.53 9.07 -22.10
N GLY A 39 36.59 9.31 -21.34
CA GLY A 39 37.25 10.63 -21.37
C GLY A 39 38.33 10.77 -20.32
N GLY A 40 39.52 10.24 -20.62
CA GLY A 40 40.67 10.28 -19.73
C GLY A 40 41.00 11.68 -19.21
N SER A 41 40.78 11.90 -17.92
CA SER A 41 41.54 12.85 -17.12
C SER A 41 41.55 12.44 -15.65
N ARG A 42 42.76 12.46 -15.11
CA ARG A 42 43.17 11.95 -13.80
C ARG A 42 42.21 12.40 -12.69
N THR A 43 41.46 11.44 -12.14
CA THR A 43 40.85 11.59 -10.81
C THR A 43 41.49 10.57 -9.89
N GLN A 44 42.53 11.01 -9.17
CA GLN A 44 43.04 10.27 -8.02
C GLN A 44 42.00 10.42 -6.90
N PHE A 45 41.65 9.30 -6.26
CA PHE A 45 40.65 9.15 -5.18
C PHE A 45 39.17 9.12 -5.59
N LYS A 46 38.75 8.02 -6.23
CA LYS A 46 37.41 7.47 -5.96
C LYS A 46 37.58 6.05 -5.46
N TYR A 47 37.37 5.84 -4.16
CA TYR A 47 37.11 4.51 -3.63
C TYR A 47 35.81 4.05 -4.27
N ASN A 48 35.94 3.19 -5.28
CA ASN A 48 34.80 2.63 -6.00
C ASN A 48 34.10 1.65 -5.06
N LYS A 49 32.97 2.06 -4.47
CA LYS A 49 32.06 1.17 -3.74
C LYS A 49 30.68 1.14 -4.41
N PRO A 50 30.60 0.70 -5.68
CA PRO A 50 29.33 0.63 -6.40
C PRO A 50 28.26 -0.17 -5.64
N ALA A 51 28.63 -1.20 -4.87
CA ALA A 51 27.68 -1.94 -4.04
C ALA A 51 27.06 -1.12 -2.88
N GLU A 52 27.80 -0.17 -2.29
CA GLU A 52 27.27 0.70 -1.23
C GLU A 52 26.37 1.80 -1.83
N ASP A 53 26.76 2.36 -2.98
CA ASP A 53 25.97 3.37 -3.69
C ASP A 53 24.63 2.80 -4.19
N THR A 54 24.61 1.57 -4.71
CA THR A 54 23.36 0.87 -5.08
C THR A 54 22.50 0.54 -3.88
N MET A 55 23.10 0.19 -2.74
CA MET A 55 22.36 -0.09 -1.51
C MET A 55 21.69 1.17 -0.95
N ILE A 56 22.36 2.33 -1.05
CA ILE A 56 21.82 3.63 -0.68
C ILE A 56 20.68 4.03 -1.63
N ALA A 57 20.86 3.90 -2.94
CA ALA A 57 19.82 4.22 -3.93
C ALA A 57 18.54 3.36 -3.79
N ILE A 58 18.70 2.08 -3.40
CA ILE A 58 17.57 1.17 -3.11
C ILE A 58 16.83 1.57 -1.83
N ASP A 59 17.55 1.98 -0.78
CA ASP A 59 16.95 2.47 0.48
C ASP A 59 16.31 3.86 0.32
N GLU A 60 16.79 4.68 -0.62
CA GLU A 60 16.23 5.99 -0.94
C GLU A 60 14.96 5.92 -1.81
N ASP A 61 14.75 4.82 -2.54
CA ASP A 61 13.55 4.62 -3.35
C ASP A 61 12.32 4.31 -2.48
N LYS A 62 11.56 5.36 -2.20
CA LYS A 62 10.32 5.31 -1.40
C LYS A 62 9.28 4.38 -2.00
N ASP A 63 9.21 4.25 -3.32
CA ASP A 63 8.21 3.42 -4.00
C ASP A 63 8.57 1.94 -3.88
N LEU A 64 9.84 1.57 -4.07
CA LEU A 64 10.33 0.22 -3.86
C LEU A 64 10.19 -0.21 -2.39
N THR A 65 10.53 0.69 -1.46
CA THR A 65 10.36 0.46 -0.03
C THR A 65 8.90 0.23 0.33
N LEU A 66 7.98 1.04 -0.22
CA LEU A 66 6.55 0.87 -0.02
C LEU A 66 6.03 -0.44 -0.62
N MET A 67 6.42 -0.80 -1.85
CA MET A 67 6.00 -2.05 -2.47
C MET A 67 6.50 -3.28 -1.70
N LYS A 68 7.75 -3.26 -1.20
CA LYS A 68 8.30 -4.32 -0.33
C LYS A 68 7.54 -4.40 1.00
N HIS A 69 7.21 -3.27 1.62
CA HIS A 69 6.37 -3.22 2.81
C HIS A 69 5.00 -3.85 2.53
N GLN A 70 4.32 -3.41 1.46
CA GLN A 70 3.03 -3.94 1.05
C GLN A 70 3.06 -5.45 0.87
N LYS A 71 4.07 -5.96 0.15
CA LYS A 71 4.25 -7.39 -0.06
C LYS A 71 4.43 -8.14 1.25
N ARG A 72 5.33 -7.68 2.14
CA ARG A 72 5.58 -8.34 3.43
C ARG A 72 4.33 -8.42 4.31
N VAL A 73 3.57 -7.33 4.40
CA VAL A 73 2.32 -7.29 5.17
C VAL A 73 1.30 -8.26 4.57
N LEU A 74 1.12 -8.26 3.25
CA LEU A 74 0.15 -9.13 2.58
C LEU A 74 0.53 -10.61 2.68
N ASP A 75 1.81 -10.95 2.54
CA ASP A 75 2.31 -12.31 2.73
C ASP A 75 2.03 -12.78 4.18
N PHE A 76 2.33 -11.94 5.17
CA PHE A 76 2.09 -12.24 6.59
C PHE A 76 0.61 -12.42 6.93
N VAL A 77 -0.25 -11.50 6.49
CA VAL A 77 -1.69 -11.62 6.75
C VAL A 77 -2.28 -12.83 6.02
N ALA A 78 -1.91 -13.04 4.75
CA ALA A 78 -2.39 -14.19 3.99
C ALA A 78 -1.94 -15.53 4.60
N SER A 79 -0.74 -15.63 5.15
CA SER A 79 -0.25 -16.86 5.79
C SER A 79 -0.99 -17.22 7.07
N ASN A 80 -1.62 -16.24 7.73
CA ASN A 80 -2.41 -16.45 8.94
C ASN A 80 -3.88 -16.80 8.66
N TRP A 81 -4.29 -16.75 7.40
CA TRP A 81 -5.63 -17.05 6.95
C TRP A 81 -5.72 -18.48 6.41
N SER A 82 -6.92 -19.07 6.44
CA SER A 82 -7.14 -20.37 5.82
C SER A 82 -7.03 -20.28 4.30
N ASP A 83 -6.50 -21.34 3.68
CA ASP A 83 -6.34 -21.43 2.22
C ASP A 83 -7.64 -21.15 1.47
N GLU A 84 -8.78 -21.60 2.02
CA GLU A 84 -10.10 -21.35 1.45
C GLU A 84 -10.39 -19.85 1.32
N LYS A 85 -10.19 -19.08 2.39
CA LYS A 85 -10.46 -17.64 2.39
C LYS A 85 -9.49 -16.91 1.46
N VAL A 86 -8.21 -17.30 1.49
CA VAL A 86 -7.19 -16.72 0.61
C VAL A 86 -7.49 -17.05 -0.86
N SER A 87 -8.00 -18.25 -1.16
CA SER A 87 -8.42 -18.65 -2.51
C SER A 87 -9.58 -17.79 -2.99
N ALA A 88 -10.62 -17.58 -2.17
CA ALA A 88 -11.75 -16.72 -2.52
C ALA A 88 -11.29 -15.29 -2.88
N LEU A 89 -10.36 -14.71 -2.11
CA LEU A 89 -9.80 -13.40 -2.40
C LEU A 89 -8.94 -13.41 -3.67
N ARG A 90 -8.15 -14.46 -3.88
CA ARG A 90 -7.34 -14.65 -5.09
C ARG A 90 -8.19 -14.77 -6.35
N GLU A 91 -9.34 -15.43 -6.27
CA GLU A 91 -10.26 -15.56 -7.41
C GLU A 91 -10.88 -14.21 -7.80
N HIS A 92 -11.17 -13.35 -6.82
CA HIS A 92 -11.71 -12.02 -7.07
C HIS A 92 -10.65 -11.01 -7.55
N TYR A 93 -9.51 -10.93 -6.86
CA TYR A 93 -8.49 -9.91 -7.10
C TYR A 93 -7.39 -10.36 -8.07
N GLY A 94 -7.22 -11.66 -8.28
CA GLY A 94 -6.25 -12.21 -9.22
C GLY A 94 -6.73 -12.13 -10.67
N PHE A 95 -6.11 -12.93 -11.55
CA PHE A 95 -6.37 -12.88 -12.99
C PHE A 95 -7.79 -13.25 -13.40
N ARG A 96 -8.44 -14.16 -12.66
CA ARG A 96 -9.79 -14.65 -13.00
C ARG A 96 -10.87 -13.58 -12.83
N ARG A 97 -10.67 -12.62 -11.92
CA ARG A 97 -11.61 -11.53 -11.61
C ARG A 97 -13.06 -12.01 -11.45
N ALA A 98 -13.24 -13.15 -10.77
CA ALA A 98 -14.55 -13.76 -10.58
C ALA A 98 -15.46 -12.83 -9.76
N THR A 99 -16.75 -12.80 -10.09
CA THR A 99 -17.70 -12.00 -9.32
C THR A 99 -17.90 -12.60 -7.92
N TRP A 100 -18.27 -11.78 -6.94
CA TRP A 100 -18.53 -12.28 -5.59
C TRP A 100 -19.63 -13.34 -5.56
N THR A 101 -20.63 -13.23 -6.44
CA THR A 101 -21.70 -14.21 -6.59
C THR A 101 -21.17 -15.56 -7.07
N MET A 102 -20.26 -15.58 -8.05
CA MET A 102 -19.64 -16.83 -8.54
C MET A 102 -18.82 -17.52 -7.44
N ILE A 103 -18.00 -16.74 -6.73
CA ILE A 103 -17.17 -17.24 -5.63
C ILE A 103 -18.06 -17.79 -4.52
N ALA A 104 -19.13 -17.07 -4.17
CA ALA A 104 -20.09 -17.53 -3.17
C ALA A 104 -20.72 -18.88 -3.55
N MET A 105 -21.09 -19.07 -4.82
CA MET A 105 -21.59 -20.34 -5.32
C MET A 105 -20.53 -21.46 -5.23
N GLN A 106 -19.28 -21.18 -5.61
CA GLN A 106 -18.19 -22.17 -5.53
C GLN A 106 -17.91 -22.63 -4.09
N HIS A 107 -18.03 -21.72 -3.13
CA HIS A 107 -17.83 -21.99 -1.71
C HIS A 107 -19.11 -22.43 -0.98
N SER A 108 -20.25 -22.57 -1.68
CA SER A 108 -21.55 -22.86 -1.06
C SER A 108 -21.93 -21.87 0.07
N MET A 109 -21.57 -20.60 -0.11
CA MET A 109 -21.80 -19.51 0.84
C MET A 109 -22.71 -18.43 0.25
N THR A 110 -23.14 -17.49 1.09
CA THR A 110 -23.78 -16.27 0.63
C THR A 110 -22.74 -15.25 0.18
N GLU A 111 -23.13 -14.35 -0.73
CA GLU A 111 -22.25 -13.26 -1.17
C GLU A 111 -21.80 -12.38 0.01
N SER A 112 -22.70 -12.15 0.98
CA SER A 112 -22.39 -11.43 2.21
C SER A 112 -21.31 -12.12 3.03
N GLY A 113 -21.30 -13.46 3.09
CA GLY A 113 -20.26 -14.23 3.78
C GLY A 113 -18.88 -14.08 3.13
N ILE A 114 -18.80 -14.12 1.81
CA ILE A 114 -17.53 -13.90 1.09
C ILE A 114 -17.06 -12.44 1.24
N ARG A 115 -17.98 -11.47 1.17
CA ARG A 115 -17.66 -10.05 1.41
C ARG A 115 -17.20 -9.79 2.84
N PHE A 116 -17.73 -10.53 3.82
CA PHE A 116 -17.26 -10.48 5.20
C PHE A 116 -15.80 -10.94 5.30
N TRP A 117 -15.39 -11.99 4.58
CA TRP A 117 -13.98 -12.39 4.52
C TRP A 117 -13.10 -11.29 3.93
N ARG A 118 -13.52 -10.64 2.83
CA ARG A 118 -12.80 -9.49 2.28
C ARG A 118 -12.66 -8.38 3.31
N ASP A 119 -13.74 -8.00 3.98
CA ASP A 119 -13.72 -6.89 4.92
C ASP A 119 -12.86 -7.19 6.15
N GLY A 120 -12.87 -8.45 6.63
CA GLY A 120 -11.95 -8.92 7.66
C GLY A 120 -10.48 -8.82 7.23
N PHE A 121 -10.17 -9.27 6.02
CA PHE A 121 -8.81 -9.19 5.48
C PHE A 121 -8.32 -7.74 5.36
N ILE A 122 -9.20 -6.86 4.88
CA ILE A 122 -8.90 -5.42 4.75
C ILE A 122 -8.68 -4.76 6.10
N LYS A 123 -9.42 -5.18 7.13
CA LYS A 123 -9.23 -4.67 8.49
C LYS A 123 -7.86 -5.06 9.04
N GLU A 124 -7.46 -6.32 8.88
CA GLU A 124 -6.15 -6.79 9.37
C GLU A 124 -4.98 -6.08 8.66
N ILE A 125 -4.99 -5.96 7.32
CA ILE A 125 -3.90 -5.26 6.61
C ILE A 125 -3.86 -3.75 6.93
N GLU A 126 -4.98 -3.16 7.32
CA GLU A 126 -5.03 -1.75 7.75
C GLU A 126 -4.34 -1.53 9.09
N GLU A 127 -4.43 -2.49 10.02
CA GLU A 127 -3.73 -2.42 11.32
C GLU A 127 -2.20 -2.36 11.13
N PHE A 128 -1.69 -2.92 10.03
CA PHE A 128 -0.28 -2.87 9.65
C PHE A 128 0.11 -1.66 8.79
N ASN A 129 -0.79 -0.69 8.60
CA ASN A 129 -0.55 0.49 7.75
C ASN A 129 -0.03 0.11 6.36
N LEU A 130 -0.73 -0.79 5.66
CA LEU A 130 -0.30 -1.32 4.36
C LEU A 130 0.09 -0.22 3.34
N LEU A 131 -0.62 0.91 3.36
CA LEU A 131 -0.41 2.00 2.40
C LEU A 131 0.71 2.96 2.78
N GLY A 132 1.41 2.73 3.90
CA GLY A 132 2.53 3.57 4.31
C GLY A 132 2.11 4.99 4.68
N GLU A 133 0.87 5.18 5.15
CA GLU A 133 0.35 6.49 5.53
C GLU A 133 1.19 7.05 6.69
N THR A 134 1.50 8.34 6.61
CA THR A 134 2.13 9.05 7.72
C THR A 134 1.18 9.13 8.92
N LYS A 135 1.74 9.38 10.12
CA LYS A 135 0.94 9.60 11.33
C LYS A 135 -0.12 10.69 11.12
N TYR A 136 0.25 11.78 10.45
CA TYR A 136 -0.68 12.87 10.13
C TYR A 136 -1.84 12.41 9.25
N GLU A 137 -1.57 11.63 8.21
CA GLU A 137 -2.60 11.10 7.31
C GLU A 137 -3.54 10.12 8.02
N LEU A 138 -2.99 9.27 8.90
CA LEU A 138 -3.75 8.37 9.76
C LEU A 138 -4.67 9.14 10.71
N ASP A 139 -4.15 10.15 11.40
CA ASP A 139 -4.92 10.96 12.37
C ASP A 139 -6.00 11.78 11.66
N LYS A 140 -5.68 12.37 10.49
CA LYS A 140 -6.65 13.07 9.64
C LYS A 140 -7.78 12.13 9.21
N ARG A 141 -7.46 10.91 8.79
CA ARG A 141 -8.45 9.91 8.37
C ARG A 141 -9.33 9.44 9.52
N LYS A 142 -8.76 9.16 10.69
CA LYS A 142 -9.54 8.83 11.89
C LYS A 142 -10.53 9.94 12.24
N THR A 143 -10.07 11.19 12.14
CA THR A 143 -10.90 12.37 12.36
C THR A 143 -12.03 12.47 11.33
N LEU A 144 -11.73 12.30 10.04
CA LEU A 144 -12.74 12.31 8.98
C LEU A 144 -13.78 11.21 9.16
N ASN A 145 -13.35 9.97 9.44
CA ASN A 145 -14.27 8.86 9.69
C ASN A 145 -15.16 9.11 10.92
N PHE A 146 -14.60 9.69 11.99
CA PHE A 146 -15.37 10.08 13.18
C PHE A 146 -16.43 11.13 12.84
N ILE A 147 -16.06 12.15 12.07
CA ILE A 147 -16.98 13.19 11.61
C ILE A 147 -18.10 12.58 10.76
N GLU A 148 -17.77 11.73 9.79
CA GLU A 148 -18.75 11.10 8.90
C GLU A 148 -19.73 10.17 9.63
N GLN A 149 -19.28 9.52 10.71
CA GLN A 149 -20.09 8.54 11.46
C GLN A 149 -20.92 9.15 12.59
N MET A 150 -20.47 10.26 13.19
CA MET A 150 -21.03 10.76 14.46
C MET A 150 -21.40 12.25 14.44
N ALA A 151 -20.90 13.04 13.48
CA ALA A 151 -21.14 14.47 13.51
C ALA A 151 -22.54 14.81 12.98
N THR A 152 -23.33 15.46 13.83
CA THR A 152 -24.54 16.15 13.39
C THR A 152 -24.16 17.45 12.66
N GLU A 153 -25.08 18.02 11.88
CA GLU A 153 -24.88 19.34 11.25
C GLU A 153 -24.50 20.45 12.26
N SER A 154 -24.90 20.29 13.52
CA SER A 154 -24.57 21.21 14.60
C SER A 154 -23.08 21.13 14.96
N ASP A 155 -22.54 19.91 15.06
CA ASP A 155 -21.13 19.66 15.39
C ASP A 155 -20.20 20.20 14.30
N LEU A 156 -20.59 20.00 13.03
CA LEU A 156 -19.86 20.55 11.88
C LEU A 156 -19.81 22.08 11.87
N ARG A 157 -20.92 22.74 12.22
CA ARG A 157 -20.98 24.20 12.35
C ARG A 157 -20.09 24.72 13.47
N GLU A 158 -20.05 24.03 14.61
CA GLU A 158 -19.21 24.44 15.73
C GLU A 158 -17.72 24.23 15.46
N ILE A 159 -17.34 23.13 14.78
CA ILE A 159 -15.96 22.90 14.33
C ILE A 159 -15.54 24.03 13.36
N LYS A 160 -16.39 24.36 12.37
CA LYS A 160 -16.11 25.43 11.42
C LYS A 160 -15.88 26.77 12.12
N ARG A 161 -16.71 27.12 13.11
CA ARG A 161 -16.56 28.33 13.93
C ARG A 161 -15.22 28.35 14.67
N LYS A 162 -14.85 27.24 15.34
CA LYS A 162 -13.59 27.14 16.10
C LYS A 162 -12.34 27.23 15.22
N VAL A 163 -12.40 26.70 14.00
CA VAL A 163 -11.32 26.82 13.01
C VAL A 163 -11.20 28.26 12.53
N GLU A 164 -12.31 28.94 12.23
CA GLU A 164 -12.30 30.35 11.83
C GLU A 164 -11.78 31.27 12.95
N GLU A 165 -12.11 31.01 14.21
CA GLU A 165 -11.58 31.75 15.36
C GLU A 165 -10.07 31.55 15.51
N ARG A 166 -9.55 30.33 15.34
CA ARG A 166 -8.11 30.07 15.38
C ARG A 166 -7.35 30.71 14.22
N MET A 167 -7.94 30.71 13.03
CA MET A 167 -7.35 31.36 11.84
C MET A 167 -7.28 32.88 12.02
N LYS A 168 -8.26 33.50 12.69
CA LYS A 168 -8.26 34.93 13.02
C LYS A 168 -7.23 35.32 14.09
N LEU A 169 -6.87 34.39 14.99
CA LEU A 169 -5.85 34.61 16.03
C LEU A 169 -4.41 34.40 15.54
N SER A 170 -4.25 33.87 14.32
CA SER A 170 -2.95 33.57 13.72
C SER A 170 -2.49 34.63 12.70
N ASN A 171 -3.27 35.71 12.54
CA ASN A 171 -2.97 36.94 11.81
C ASN A 171 -2.80 38.09 12.81
#